data_AF-A0A833UYV2-F1
#
_entry.id   AF-A0A833UYV2-F1
#
_cell.length_a   1.000
_cell.length_b   1.000
_cell.length_c   1.000
_cell.angle_alpha   90.00
_cell.angle_beta   90.00
_cell.angle_gamma   90.00
#
_symmetry.space_group_name_H-M   'P 1'
#
loop_
_entity.id
_entity.type
_entity.pdbx_description
1 polymer ?
#
loop_
_entity_poly.entity_id
_entity_poly.type
_entity_poly.pdbx_seq_one_letter_code
_entity_poly.pdbx_strand_id
1 'polypeptide(L)'
;MEKLAGLASAFLCGSLFLCLYGTVSGAYVKYNTGAGVVQGKLNVHLVAHSHDDVGWLKTIDQYFVGSNNSIQGACVENVLDSVVGALLRNPNRKFVFAEMVRLLLFTHL
;
A
#
# COMPACT_ATOMS: atom_id res chain seq x y z
N MET A 1 -51.19 -7.49 23.18
CA MET A 1 -49.78 -7.12 23.43
C MET A 1 -48.80 -7.73 22.43
N GLU A 2 -49.12 -8.88 21.81
CA GLU A 2 -48.22 -9.58 20.87
C GLU A 2 -47.99 -8.86 19.51
N LYS A 3 -49.00 -8.17 18.98
CA LYS A 3 -48.86 -7.38 17.73
C LYS A 3 -47.86 -6.22 17.85
N LEU A 4 -47.66 -5.69 19.07
CA LEU A 4 -46.75 -4.59 19.34
C LEU A 4 -45.28 -5.08 19.40
N ALA A 5 -45.05 -6.30 19.88
CA ALA A 5 -43.73 -6.93 19.93
C ALA A 5 -43.21 -7.31 18.53
N GLY A 6 -44.07 -7.81 17.65
CA GLY A 6 -43.71 -8.11 16.26
C GLY A 6 -43.34 -6.86 15.46
N LEU A 7 -44.04 -5.75 15.67
CA LEU A 7 -43.74 -4.46 15.04
C LEU A 7 -42.39 -3.92 15.54
N ALA A 8 -42.13 -3.96 16.84
CA ALA A 8 -40.85 -3.53 17.42
C ALA A 8 -39.66 -4.33 16.86
N SER A 9 -39.81 -5.65 16.70
CA SER A 9 -38.78 -6.53 16.12
C SER A 9 -38.47 -6.19 14.65
N ALA A 10 -39.51 -5.91 13.85
CA ALA A 10 -39.34 -5.50 12.46
C ALA A 10 -38.61 -4.14 12.33
N PHE A 11 -38.91 -3.17 13.21
CA PHE A 11 -38.21 -1.88 13.24
C PHE A 11 -36.75 -1.98 13.68
N LEU A 12 -36.45 -2.83 14.69
CA LEU A 12 -35.08 -3.11 15.13
C LEU A 12 -34.25 -3.80 14.04
N CYS A 13 -34.84 -4.75 13.32
CA CYS A 13 -34.19 -5.42 12.20
C CYS A 13 -33.95 -4.45 11.04
N GLY A 14 -34.96 -3.65 10.67
CA GLY A 14 -34.84 -2.65 9.62
C GLY A 14 -33.78 -1.57 9.88
N SER A 15 -33.65 -1.12 11.14
CA SER A 15 -32.60 -0.14 11.50
C SER A 15 -31.20 -0.75 11.50
N LEU A 16 -31.05 -2.02 11.88
CA LEU A 16 -29.78 -2.74 11.82
C LEU A 16 -29.31 -2.93 10.38
N PHE A 17 -30.22 -3.26 9.46
CA PHE A 17 -29.92 -3.31 8.03
C PHE A 17 -29.50 -1.94 7.49
N LEU A 18 -30.17 -0.85 7.87
CA LEU A 18 -29.80 0.49 7.42
C LEU A 18 -28.42 0.93 7.94
N CYS A 19 -28.05 0.58 9.18
CA CYS A 19 -26.73 0.84 9.75
C CYS A 19 -25.60 0.06 9.06
N LEU A 20 -25.87 -1.17 8.60
CA LEU A 20 -24.86 -2.01 7.93
C LEU A 20 -24.63 -1.62 6.46
N TYR A 21 -25.62 -1.02 5.80
CA TYR A 21 -25.53 -0.57 4.40
C TYR A 21 -25.33 0.94 4.24
N GLY A 22 -25.05 1.66 5.34
CA GLY A 22 -24.72 3.08 5.30
C GLY A 22 -23.49 3.32 4.43
N THR A 23 -23.68 3.97 3.28
CA THR A 23 -22.58 4.34 2.38
C THR A 23 -21.69 5.37 3.08
N VAL A 24 -20.49 4.96 3.49
CA VAL A 24 -19.45 5.89 3.95
C VAL A 24 -18.93 6.66 2.73
N SER A 25 -19.40 7.89 2.57
CA SER A 25 -18.88 8.80 1.54
C SER A 25 -17.60 9.46 2.06
N GLY A 26 -16.45 8.85 1.78
CA GLY A 26 -15.14 9.45 2.00
C GLY A 26 -14.74 10.27 0.79
N ALA A 27 -14.47 11.57 0.95
CA ALA A 27 -13.93 12.41 -0.12
C ALA A 27 -12.44 12.10 -0.33
N TYR A 28 -12.07 11.61 -1.52
CA TYR A 28 -10.66 11.46 -1.90
C TYR A 28 -10.13 12.80 -2.44
N VAL A 29 -9.11 13.37 -1.78
CA VAL A 29 -8.44 14.58 -2.28
C VAL A 29 -7.53 14.19 -3.45
N LYS A 30 -7.81 14.75 -4.64
CA LYS A 30 -6.96 14.58 -5.82
C LYS A 30 -5.74 15.49 -5.71
N TYR A 31 -4.55 14.90 -5.54
CA TYR A 31 -3.28 15.64 -5.46
C TYR A 31 -2.70 15.94 -6.86
N ASN A 32 -2.16 17.15 -7.05
CA ASN A 32 -1.35 17.47 -8.22
C ASN A 32 0.06 16.90 -8.06
N THR A 33 0.32 15.77 -8.70
CA THR A 33 1.58 15.00 -8.56
C THR A 33 2.50 15.12 -9.76
N GLY A 34 2.06 15.76 -10.85
CA GLY A 34 2.82 15.91 -12.09
C GLY A 34 3.72 17.15 -12.13
N ALA A 35 4.20 17.62 -10.98
CA ALA A 35 5.05 18.81 -10.92
C ALA A 35 6.38 18.56 -11.65
N GLY A 36 6.84 19.58 -12.38
CA GLY A 36 8.14 19.61 -13.07
C GLY A 36 9.01 20.74 -12.56
N VAL A 37 10.18 20.90 -13.18
CA VAL A 37 11.13 21.97 -12.85
C VAL A 37 10.55 23.33 -13.22
N VAL A 38 10.56 24.27 -12.26
CA VAL A 38 10.14 25.65 -12.46
C VAL A 38 11.36 26.57 -12.44
N GLN A 39 11.55 27.32 -13.52
CA GLN A 39 12.64 28.28 -13.65
C GLN A 39 12.51 29.41 -12.62
N GLY A 40 13.65 29.88 -12.11
CA GLY A 40 13.69 30.95 -11.11
C GLY A 40 13.23 30.53 -9.70
N LYS A 41 13.07 29.23 -9.43
CA LYS A 41 12.76 28.69 -8.11
C LYS A 41 13.73 27.58 -7.72
N LEU A 42 13.84 27.32 -6.41
CA LEU A 42 14.47 26.10 -5.91
C LEU A 42 13.58 24.90 -6.26
N ASN A 43 14.14 23.92 -6.93
CA ASN A 43 13.45 22.68 -7.29
C ASN A 43 13.94 21.55 -6.39
N VAL A 44 13.01 20.92 -5.67
CA VAL A 44 13.30 19.78 -4.79
C VAL A 44 12.90 18.50 -5.51
N HIS A 45 13.89 17.66 -5.79
CA HIS A 45 13.68 16.36 -6.43
C HIS A 45 13.52 15.28 -5.36
N LEU A 46 12.32 14.71 -5.26
CA LEU A 46 12.06 13.58 -4.38
C LEU A 46 12.42 12.28 -5.10
N VAL A 47 13.42 11.56 -4.58
CA VAL A 47 13.91 10.30 -5.15
C VAL A 47 13.60 9.16 -4.19
N ALA A 48 12.44 8.53 -4.39
CA ALA A 48 12.03 7.36 -3.61
C ALA A 48 12.87 6.14 -4.00
N HIS A 49 13.40 5.44 -2.99
CA HIS A 49 14.25 4.26 -3.14
C HIS A 49 14.09 3.32 -1.93
N SER A 50 14.53 2.07 -2.08
CA SER A 50 14.81 1.13 -0.97
C SER A 50 16.27 0.71 -1.06
N HIS A 51 16.88 0.43 0.08
CA HIS A 51 18.23 -0.12 0.16
C HIS A 51 18.13 -1.58 0.59
N ASP A 52 18.34 -2.50 -0.35
CA ASP A 52 18.03 -3.92 -0.17
C ASP A 52 19.29 -4.79 -0.20
N ASP A 53 20.11 -4.69 0.85
CA ASP A 53 21.39 -5.38 1.06
C ASP A 53 21.40 -6.83 0.56
N VAL A 54 22.27 -7.20 -0.38
CA VAL A 54 22.38 -8.56 -0.96
C VAL A 54 23.16 -9.50 -0.03
N GLY A 55 22.65 -9.66 1.18
CA GLY A 55 23.32 -10.38 2.27
C GLY A 55 24.07 -9.42 3.19
N TRP A 56 23.63 -9.37 4.45
CA TRP A 56 24.25 -8.58 5.52
C TRP A 56 24.02 -9.30 6.86
N LEU A 57 22.90 -9.02 7.54
CA LEU A 57 22.51 -9.74 8.76
C LEU A 57 21.69 -11.00 8.47
N LYS A 58 20.98 -11.00 7.34
CA LYS A 58 20.22 -12.16 6.83
C LYS A 58 20.81 -12.65 5.51
N THR A 59 20.51 -13.89 5.14
CA THR A 59 20.88 -14.41 3.82
C THR A 59 20.06 -13.73 2.72
N ILE A 60 20.48 -13.88 1.46
CA ILE A 60 19.80 -13.31 0.28
C ILE A 60 18.33 -13.74 0.26
N ASP A 61 18.05 -15.03 0.44
CA ASP A 61 16.70 -15.59 0.43
C ASP A 61 15.88 -15.13 1.63
N GLN A 62 16.49 -15.04 2.82
CA GLN A 62 15.79 -14.58 4.02
C GLN A 62 15.34 -13.12 3.90
N TYR A 63 16.16 -12.26 3.28
CA TYR A 63 15.74 -10.90 2.93
C TYR A 63 14.66 -10.89 1.85
N PHE A 64 14.74 -11.79 0.86
CA PHE A 64 13.80 -11.81 -0.25
C PHE A 64 12.38 -12.16 0.21
N VAL A 65 12.21 -13.34 0.82
CA VAL A 65 10.89 -13.82 1.29
C VAL A 65 10.46 -13.23 2.64
N GLY A 66 11.33 -12.45 3.28
CA GLY A 66 11.05 -11.86 4.58
C GLY A 66 11.00 -12.85 5.74
N SER A 67 11.84 -13.88 5.72
CA SER A 67 11.96 -14.81 6.85
C SER A 67 12.97 -14.32 7.89
N ASN A 68 12.90 -14.91 9.09
CA ASN A 68 13.77 -14.60 10.24
C ASN A 68 13.77 -13.09 10.62
N ASN A 69 12.58 -12.48 10.64
CA ASN A 69 12.42 -11.06 10.95
C ASN A 69 12.77 -10.68 12.40
N SER A 70 12.99 -11.66 13.28
CA SER A 70 13.54 -11.42 14.62
C SER A 70 14.96 -10.86 14.58
N ILE A 71 15.75 -11.13 13.53
CA ILE A 71 17.06 -10.51 13.30
C ILE A 71 16.87 -9.09 12.75
N GLN A 72 16.10 -8.98 11.67
CA GLN A 72 15.79 -7.71 11.02
C GLN A 72 14.49 -7.83 10.22
N GLY A 73 13.53 -6.95 10.51
CA GLY A 73 12.28 -6.83 9.74
C GLY A 73 12.55 -6.28 8.35
N ALA A 74 12.57 -7.16 7.35
CA ALA A 74 12.83 -6.79 5.95
C ALA A 74 12.30 -7.89 5.03
N CYS A 75 11.56 -7.50 4.00
CA CYS A 75 11.00 -8.39 2.98
C CYS A 75 11.01 -7.68 1.63
N VAL A 76 11.89 -8.09 0.72
CA VAL A 76 12.06 -7.42 -0.58
C VAL A 76 10.89 -7.71 -1.52
N GLU A 77 10.30 -8.90 -1.43
CA GLU A 77 9.09 -9.26 -2.19
C GLU A 77 7.95 -8.26 -1.90
N ASN A 78 7.68 -7.96 -0.63
CA ASN A 78 6.67 -6.98 -0.23
C ASN A 78 6.99 -5.55 -0.74
N VAL A 79 8.27 -5.17 -0.78
CA VAL A 79 8.68 -3.87 -1.32
C VAL A 79 8.35 -3.80 -2.80
N LEU A 80 8.73 -4.80 -3.59
CA LEU A 80 8.49 -4.81 -5.03
C LEU A 80 6.99 -4.87 -5.37
N ASP A 81 6.23 -5.73 -4.71
CA ASP A 81 4.78 -5.84 -4.89
C ASP A 81 4.05 -4.52 -4.61
N SER A 82 4.38 -3.90 -3.48
CA SER A 82 3.74 -2.64 -3.08
C SER A 82 4.14 -1.48 -3.99
N VAL A 83 5.40 -1.42 -4.44
CA VAL A 83 5.90 -0.39 -5.36
C VAL A 83 5.22 -0.51 -6.72
N VAL A 84 5.14 -1.71 -7.31
CA VAL A 84 4.47 -1.92 -8.60
C VAL A 84 3.02 -1.44 -8.52
N GLY A 85 2.28 -1.88 -7.50
CA GLY A 85 0.91 -1.42 -7.28
C GLY A 85 0.80 0.10 -7.09
N ALA A 86 1.75 0.72 -6.37
CA ALA A 86 1.77 2.16 -6.14
C ALA A 86 2.06 2.97 -7.42
N LEU A 87 2.95 2.49 -8.29
CA LEU A 87 3.30 3.12 -9.56
C LEU A 87 2.16 3.00 -10.59
N LEU A 88 1.50 1.83 -10.67
CA LEU A 88 0.33 1.63 -11.54
C LEU A 88 -0.82 2.58 -11.20
N ARG A 89 -1.02 2.92 -9.92
CA ARG A 89 -2.07 3.85 -9.48
C ARG A 89 -1.79 5.32 -9.84
N ASN A 90 -0.54 5.71 -10.11
CA ASN A 90 -0.21 7.09 -10.45
C ASN A 90 1.03 7.17 -11.35
N PRO A 91 0.88 7.54 -12.64
CA PRO A 91 1.98 7.58 -13.60
C PRO A 91 3.03 8.66 -13.30
N ASN A 92 2.74 9.63 -12.43
CA ASN A 92 3.72 10.66 -12.03
C ASN A 92 4.67 10.18 -10.93
N ARG A 93 4.36 9.07 -10.24
CA ARG A 93 5.25 8.50 -9.22
C ARG A 93 6.48 7.89 -9.89
N LYS A 94 7.60 7.95 -9.17
CA LYS A 94 8.89 7.42 -9.60
C LYS A 94 9.51 6.66 -8.44
N PHE A 95 10.23 5.61 -8.77
CA PHE A 95 10.98 4.80 -7.81
C PHE A 95 12.25 4.31 -8.49
N VAL A 96 13.36 4.27 -7.76
CA VAL A 96 14.63 3.72 -8.25
C VAL A 96 15.00 2.49 -7.46
N PHE A 97 15.52 1.48 -8.15
CA PHE A 97 15.92 0.19 -7.58
C PHE A 97 17.30 -0.18 -8.14
N ALA A 98 18.24 -0.58 -7.27
CA ALA A 98 19.63 -0.75 -7.64
C ALA A 98 20.06 -2.22 -7.76
N GLU A 99 19.56 -3.09 -6.89
CA GLU A 99 20.12 -4.42 -6.67
C GLU A 99 19.54 -5.47 -7.65
N MET A 100 20.08 -5.52 -8.87
CA MET A 100 19.57 -6.38 -9.95
C MET A 100 19.40 -7.87 -9.58
N VAL A 101 20.24 -8.42 -8.70
CA VAL A 101 20.11 -9.81 -8.21
C VAL A 101 18.73 -10.05 -7.57
N ARG A 102 18.20 -9.06 -6.84
CA ARG A 102 16.89 -9.15 -6.20
C ARG A 102 15.75 -9.00 -7.20
N LEU A 103 15.93 -8.14 -8.20
CA LEU A 103 14.97 -7.98 -9.29
C LEU A 103 14.87 -9.23 -10.17
N LEU A 104 16.00 -9.91 -10.40
CA LEU A 104 16.04 -11.19 -11.10
C LEU A 104 15.26 -12.26 -10.33
N LEU A 105 15.48 -12.38 -9.02
CA LEU A 105 14.75 -13.34 -8.19
C LEU A 105 13.23 -13.08 -8.22
N PHE A 106 12.81 -11.81 -8.20
CA PHE A 106 11.40 -11.43 -8.31
C PHE A 106 10.75 -11.74 -9.66
N THR A 107 11.53 -11.70 -10.75
CA THR A 107 11.00 -11.94 -12.11
C THR A 107 11.02 -13.41 -12.53
N HIS A 108 11.70 -14.27 -11.75
CA HIS A 108 11.88 -15.69 -12.05
C HIS A 108 11.20 -16.63 -11.04
N LEU A 109 10.43 -16.08 -10.10
CA LEU A 109 9.54 -16.80 -9.20
C LEU A 109 8.09 -16.50 -9.59
#